data_AF-A0A699GVJ0-F1
#
_entry.id   AF-A0A699GVJ0-F1
#
_cell.length_a   1.000
_cell.length_b   1.000
_cell.length_c   1.000
_cell.angle_alpha   90.00
_cell.angle_beta   90.00
_cell.angle_gamma   90.00
#
_symmetry.space_group_name_H-M   'P 1'
#
loop_
_entity.id
_entity.type
_entity.pdbx_description
1 polymer ?
#
loop_
_entity_poly.entity_id
_entity_poly.type
_entity_poly.pdbx_seq_one_letter_code
_entity_poly.pdbx_strand_id
1 'polypeptide(L)'
;MEDPYRGSTDELDKAYRDLDRITCEETKNLWSFLEDFRQLAIKSRKLYFPSTTKKIFAKLPPSLSKKIEESFKARHPSLSAGVLLAIKFTHTFVSEMCKDAVLAKELRDLSLSSTIPIPSYYKNNRKKYGIRRSRTYKGKPRNSHVKPFKRKYKDDRGRVKKCKCFIYRKEGHFAKDCKSKQGNIARSDVYQKLDLDDNWDIVSADFDDSSVYSMSEGEGDVHQNISIMVQDTHIEEAAFMAIEEINESDDEQKIEEDYDSHHAFMFHPGPSKKIADMVQSTGSWKPDKELPTQSKSYEHDWKENTVTNYTICYYCGILTTDMSRLNCPKCQLTTCALCAKNYLGKTVNVKRKQQHKPKVEKDFSSNEVRLLKELLKEKTEQVQQMIKDQAKEYYEGKIAIKEKEELWQTERSLLVRDLTDALKIIDHLKVEQIRLEKKKDGEIKKLKAQLQEKRDKETEVQFSREEFPPLGDSQIARPFMEAEAHYP
;
A
#
# COMPACT_ATOMS: atom_id res chain seq x y z
N MET A 1 -44.13 -23.74 6.42
CA MET A 1 -44.40 -25.18 6.16
C MET A 1 -43.04 -25.76 5.90
N GLU A 2 -42.50 -26.61 6.78
CA GLU A 2 -41.10 -27.07 6.67
C GLU A 2 -40.88 -27.92 5.42
N ASP A 3 -39.89 -27.57 4.59
CA ASP A 3 -39.42 -28.41 3.50
C ASP A 3 -38.65 -29.61 4.09
N PRO A 4 -39.17 -30.85 3.99
CA PRO A 4 -38.59 -32.02 4.65
C PRO A 4 -37.20 -32.38 4.13
N TYR A 5 -36.78 -31.86 2.97
CA TYR A 5 -35.50 -32.22 2.34
C TYR A 5 -34.34 -31.28 2.69
N ARG A 6 -34.58 -30.13 3.33
CA ARG A 6 -33.55 -29.07 3.49
C ARG A 6 -33.22 -28.63 4.91
N GLY A 7 -34.00 -29.01 5.92
CA GLY A 7 -33.74 -28.64 7.33
C GLY A 7 -33.64 -27.12 7.58
N SER A 8 -34.07 -26.28 6.64
CA SER A 8 -34.06 -24.81 6.72
C SER A 8 -35.49 -24.34 6.87
N THR A 9 -35.80 -23.60 7.93
CA THR A 9 -37.12 -22.97 8.10
C THR A 9 -37.20 -21.73 7.20
N ASP A 10 -38.43 -21.36 6.80
CA ASP A 10 -38.69 -20.17 5.97
C ASP A 10 -38.03 -18.89 6.53
N GLU A 11 -37.90 -18.81 7.86
CA GLU A 11 -37.25 -17.73 8.60
C GLU A 11 -35.73 -17.70 8.43
N LEU A 12 -35.06 -18.86 8.40
CA LEU A 12 -33.61 -18.96 8.17
C LEU A 12 -33.26 -18.53 6.75
N ASP A 13 -34.05 -18.97 5.77
CA ASP A 13 -33.87 -18.61 4.38
C ASP A 13 -34.18 -17.13 4.13
N LYS A 14 -35.17 -16.57 4.84
CA LYS A 14 -35.42 -15.12 4.83
C LYS A 14 -34.22 -14.35 5.37
N ALA A 15 -33.68 -14.73 6.54
CA ALA A 15 -32.50 -14.08 7.12
C ALA A 15 -31.28 -14.17 6.18
N TYR A 16 -31.12 -15.30 5.47
CA TYR A 16 -30.05 -15.44 4.47
C TYR A 16 -30.25 -14.55 3.24
N ARG A 17 -31.48 -14.34 2.78
CA ARG A 17 -31.79 -13.37 1.72
C ARG A 17 -31.57 -11.94 2.18
N ASP A 18 -31.85 -11.65 3.45
CA ASP A 18 -31.63 -10.31 4.02
C ASP A 18 -30.14 -9.99 4.15
N LEU A 19 -29.25 -10.99 4.32
CA LEU A 19 -27.79 -10.82 4.18
C LEU A 19 -27.36 -10.38 2.78
N ASP A 20 -28.11 -10.72 1.73
CA ASP A 20 -27.80 -10.28 0.36
C ASP A 20 -28.29 -8.85 0.09
N ARG A 21 -29.26 -8.38 0.87
CA ARG A 21 -29.83 -7.03 0.77
C ARG A 21 -29.02 -5.99 1.53
N ILE A 22 -28.44 -6.37 2.67
CA ILE A 22 -27.65 -5.44 3.47
C ILE A 22 -26.35 -5.06 2.74
N THR A 23 -26.10 -3.75 2.63
CA THR A 23 -24.92 -3.15 2.01
C THR A 23 -24.46 -1.96 2.84
N CYS A 24 -23.16 -1.72 2.91
CA CYS A 24 -22.59 -0.55 3.56
C CYS A 24 -21.97 0.37 2.51
N GLU A 25 -22.66 1.46 2.17
CA GLU A 25 -22.17 2.44 1.20
C GLU A 25 -21.27 3.49 1.87
N GLU A 26 -21.64 3.92 3.08
CA GLU A 26 -20.92 4.94 3.83
C GLU A 26 -20.10 4.37 4.98
N THR A 27 -18.88 4.88 5.16
CA THR A 27 -17.98 4.47 6.25
C THR A 27 -18.51 4.82 7.64
N LYS A 28 -19.42 5.80 7.77
CA LYS A 28 -20.04 6.21 9.03
C LYS A 28 -20.92 5.11 9.62
N ASN A 29 -21.59 4.33 8.77
CA ASN A 29 -22.53 3.29 9.18
C ASN A 29 -21.85 1.92 9.34
N LEU A 30 -20.52 1.86 9.28
CA LEU A 30 -19.75 0.62 9.28
C LEU A 30 -20.04 -0.26 10.50
N TRP A 31 -20.06 0.32 11.71
CA TRP A 31 -20.26 -0.47 12.93
C TRP A 31 -21.68 -1.02 13.05
N SER A 32 -22.69 -0.20 12.71
CA SER A 32 -24.09 -0.63 12.65
C SER A 32 -24.24 -1.77 11.65
N PHE A 33 -23.67 -1.61 10.45
CA PHE A 33 -23.67 -2.65 9.43
C PHE A 33 -23.04 -3.97 9.92
N LEU A 34 -21.88 -3.91 10.61
CA LEU A 34 -21.21 -5.12 11.08
C LEU A 34 -22.02 -5.85 12.16
N GLU A 35 -22.71 -5.12 13.04
CA GLU A 35 -23.60 -5.72 14.03
C GLU A 35 -24.87 -6.29 13.37
N ASP A 36 -25.49 -5.57 12.44
CA ASP A 36 -26.64 -6.07 11.68
C ASP A 36 -26.29 -7.32 10.87
N PHE A 37 -25.12 -7.31 10.21
CA PHE A 37 -24.59 -8.47 9.48
C PHE A 37 -24.33 -9.65 10.43
N ARG A 38 -23.79 -9.39 11.63
CA ARG A 38 -23.61 -10.41 12.67
C ARG A 38 -24.94 -11.03 13.08
N GLN A 39 -25.94 -10.21 13.36
CA GLN A 39 -27.26 -10.68 13.78
C GLN A 39 -27.96 -11.49 12.68
N LEU A 40 -27.89 -11.04 11.43
CA LEU A 40 -28.43 -11.77 10.28
C LEU A 40 -27.67 -13.08 10.03
N ALA A 41 -26.35 -13.11 10.21
CA ALA A 41 -25.54 -14.33 10.07
C ALA A 41 -25.78 -15.35 11.19
N ILE A 42 -26.05 -14.88 12.42
CA ILE A 42 -26.51 -15.70 13.54
C ILE A 42 -27.89 -16.27 13.23
N LYS A 43 -28.84 -15.42 12.84
CA LYS A 43 -30.22 -15.80 12.51
C LYS A 43 -30.25 -16.79 11.37
N SER A 44 -29.43 -16.62 10.32
CA SER A 44 -29.36 -17.56 9.20
C SER A 44 -28.53 -18.82 9.49
N ARG A 45 -27.95 -18.97 10.69
CA ARG A 45 -27.04 -20.06 11.10
C ARG A 45 -25.83 -20.26 10.18
N LYS A 46 -25.36 -19.23 9.48
CA LYS A 46 -24.29 -19.33 8.47
C LYS A 46 -23.00 -18.61 8.83
N LEU A 47 -22.71 -18.46 10.12
CA LEU A 47 -21.50 -17.80 10.66
C LEU A 47 -20.18 -18.43 10.21
N TYR A 48 -20.15 -19.74 10.01
CA TYR A 48 -18.94 -20.51 9.71
C TYR A 48 -18.89 -20.98 8.26
N PHE A 49 -19.68 -20.37 7.38
CA PHE A 49 -19.66 -20.69 5.96
C PHE A 49 -18.72 -19.74 5.22
N PRO A 50 -17.78 -20.27 4.40
CA PRO A 50 -16.88 -19.44 3.60
C PRO A 50 -17.59 -18.42 2.70
N SER A 51 -18.77 -18.79 2.18
CA SER A 51 -19.58 -17.91 1.34
C SER A 51 -20.07 -16.68 2.10
N THR A 52 -20.51 -16.85 3.35
CA THR A 52 -20.95 -15.73 4.21
C THR A 52 -19.77 -14.85 4.62
N THR A 53 -18.61 -15.44 4.91
CA THR A 53 -17.39 -14.67 5.22
C THR A 53 -16.90 -13.88 4.00
N LYS A 54 -17.02 -14.40 2.77
CA LYS A 54 -16.73 -13.58 1.57
C LYS A 54 -17.75 -12.45 1.37
N LYS A 55 -19.03 -12.72 1.66
CA LYS A 55 -20.09 -11.70 1.56
C LYS A 55 -19.81 -10.50 2.46
N ILE A 56 -19.25 -10.69 3.67
CA ILE A 56 -18.97 -9.54 4.54
C ILE A 56 -18.04 -8.53 3.86
N PHE A 57 -16.95 -8.99 3.25
CA PHE A 57 -15.97 -8.11 2.60
C PHE A 57 -16.55 -7.47 1.34
N ALA A 58 -17.33 -8.21 0.55
CA ALA A 58 -17.98 -7.68 -0.65
C ALA A 58 -19.03 -6.59 -0.34
N LYS A 59 -19.60 -6.60 0.88
CA LYS A 59 -20.64 -5.66 1.32
C LYS A 59 -20.09 -4.47 2.11
N LEU A 60 -18.78 -4.43 2.38
CA LEU A 60 -18.10 -3.28 2.97
C LEU A 60 -18.00 -2.11 1.96
N PRO A 61 -17.78 -0.87 2.44
CA PRO A 61 -17.56 0.28 1.56
C PRO A 61 -16.43 0.01 0.55
N PRO A 62 -16.58 0.39 -0.74
CA PRO A 62 -15.61 0.09 -1.79
C PRO A 62 -14.19 0.56 -1.50
N SER A 63 -14.03 1.67 -0.76
CA SER A 63 -12.75 2.23 -0.35
C SER A 63 -11.97 1.34 0.63
N LEU A 64 -12.66 0.50 1.40
CA LEU A 64 -12.09 -0.34 2.46
C LEU A 64 -12.13 -1.83 2.11
N SER A 65 -13.16 -2.27 1.38
CA SER A 65 -13.46 -3.67 1.06
C SER A 65 -12.23 -4.46 0.60
N LYS A 66 -11.59 -4.03 -0.48
CA LYS A 66 -10.44 -4.73 -1.09
C LYS A 66 -9.24 -4.80 -0.14
N LYS A 67 -8.92 -3.69 0.53
CA LYS A 67 -7.77 -3.60 1.44
C LYS A 67 -7.93 -4.54 2.64
N ILE A 68 -9.13 -4.53 3.25
CA ILE A 68 -9.42 -5.38 4.41
C ILE A 68 -9.38 -6.86 4.01
N GLU A 69 -9.96 -7.23 2.86
CA GLU A 69 -9.96 -8.62 2.40
C GLU A 69 -8.55 -9.16 2.13
N GLU A 70 -7.71 -8.36 1.47
CA GLU A 70 -6.30 -8.71 1.21
C GLU A 70 -5.50 -8.84 2.51
N SER A 71 -5.63 -7.88 3.43
CA SER A 71 -4.96 -7.93 4.73
C SER A 71 -5.44 -9.09 5.61
N PHE A 72 -6.73 -9.43 5.56
CA PHE A 72 -7.29 -10.57 6.28
C PHE A 72 -6.72 -11.90 5.77
N LYS A 73 -6.71 -12.10 4.44
CA LYS A 73 -6.15 -13.31 3.81
C LYS A 73 -4.65 -13.46 4.07
N ALA A 74 -3.90 -12.35 4.07
CA ALA A 74 -2.48 -12.35 4.38
C ALA A 74 -2.20 -12.77 5.83
N ARG A 75 -3.02 -12.30 6.79
CA ARG A 75 -2.84 -12.62 8.22
C ARG A 75 -3.37 -14.01 8.60
N HIS A 76 -4.36 -14.51 7.87
CA HIS A 76 -5.01 -15.80 8.13
C HIS A 76 -5.13 -16.67 6.86
N PRO A 77 -4.02 -17.14 6.28
CA PRO A 77 -4.02 -17.86 5.00
C PRO A 77 -4.75 -19.22 5.05
N SER A 78 -4.83 -19.87 6.21
CA SER A 78 -5.52 -21.15 6.42
C SER A 78 -7.02 -21.00 6.74
N LEU A 79 -7.51 -19.79 6.98
CA LEU A 79 -8.88 -19.56 7.43
C LEU A 79 -9.78 -19.15 6.28
N SER A 80 -10.64 -20.08 5.85
CA SER A 80 -11.62 -19.81 4.80
C SER A 80 -13.00 -19.38 5.32
N ALA A 81 -13.28 -19.55 6.62
CA ALA A 81 -14.59 -19.26 7.21
C ALA A 81 -14.52 -18.75 8.65
N GLY A 82 -15.35 -17.75 8.96
CA GLY A 82 -15.48 -17.17 10.29
C GLY A 82 -15.91 -15.71 10.25
N VAL A 83 -17.23 -15.47 10.21
CA VAL A 83 -17.81 -14.11 10.15
C VAL A 83 -17.39 -13.27 11.37
N LEU A 84 -17.42 -13.83 12.58
CA LEU A 84 -17.04 -13.09 13.80
C LEU A 84 -15.57 -12.66 13.81
N LEU A 85 -14.67 -13.50 13.30
CA LEU A 85 -13.27 -13.13 13.20
C LEU A 85 -13.06 -12.04 12.15
N ALA A 86 -13.75 -12.14 11.00
CA ALA A 86 -13.73 -11.09 9.99
C ALA A 86 -14.24 -9.75 10.52
N ILE A 87 -15.30 -9.75 11.34
CA ILE A 87 -15.81 -8.54 12.01
C ILE A 87 -14.77 -7.98 12.98
N LYS A 88 -14.21 -8.81 13.86
CA LYS A 88 -13.18 -8.37 14.83
C LYS A 88 -11.96 -7.81 14.11
N PHE A 89 -11.49 -8.49 13.07
CA PHE A 89 -10.38 -8.03 12.25
C PHE A 89 -10.68 -6.69 11.59
N THR A 90 -11.86 -6.54 11.00
CA THR A 90 -12.31 -5.27 10.42
C THR A 90 -12.30 -4.15 11.47
N HIS A 91 -12.72 -4.45 12.70
CA HIS A 91 -12.68 -3.49 13.80
C HIS A 91 -11.26 -3.03 14.14
N THR A 92 -10.35 -3.98 14.34
CA THR A 92 -8.95 -3.69 14.63
C THR A 92 -8.28 -2.92 13.48
N PHE A 93 -8.51 -3.35 12.24
CA PHE A 93 -7.90 -2.76 11.05
C PHE A 93 -8.33 -1.30 10.86
N VAL A 94 -9.63 -1.00 10.98
CA VAL A 94 -10.12 0.38 10.86
C VAL A 94 -9.63 1.24 12.02
N SER A 95 -9.54 0.69 13.23
CA SER A 95 -8.98 1.40 14.39
C SER A 95 -7.50 1.76 14.17
N GLU A 96 -6.68 0.86 13.63
CA GLU A 96 -5.29 1.13 13.27
C GLU A 96 -5.19 2.22 12.19
N MET A 97 -6.00 2.13 11.14
CA MET A 97 -6.05 3.18 10.11
C MET A 97 -6.45 4.55 10.66
N CYS A 98 -7.36 4.61 11.62
CA CYS A 98 -7.74 5.86 12.28
C CYS A 98 -6.58 6.42 13.11
N LYS A 99 -5.83 5.58 13.84
CA LYS A 99 -4.64 6.01 14.58
C LYS A 99 -3.57 6.58 13.64
N ASP A 100 -3.32 5.89 12.52
CA ASP A 100 -2.38 6.35 11.50
C ASP A 100 -2.82 7.68 10.87
N ALA A 101 -4.14 7.87 10.67
CA ALA A 101 -4.69 9.11 10.14
C ALA A 101 -4.55 10.29 11.11
N VAL A 102 -4.75 10.07 12.40
CA VAL A 102 -4.50 11.07 13.46
C VAL A 102 -3.03 11.44 13.48
N LEU A 103 -2.14 10.45 13.51
CA LEU A 103 -0.70 10.67 13.46
C LEU A 103 -0.27 11.41 12.18
N ALA A 104 -0.86 11.08 11.02
CA ALA A 104 -0.61 11.80 9.77
C ALA A 104 -1.18 13.23 9.76
N LYS A 105 -2.18 13.53 10.57
CA LYS A 105 -2.68 14.90 10.78
C LYS A 105 -1.73 15.68 11.68
N GLU A 106 -1.32 15.10 12.80
CA GLU A 106 -0.31 15.68 13.70
C GLU A 106 1.02 15.95 12.96
N LEU A 107 1.50 15.02 12.14
CA LEU A 107 2.70 15.20 11.32
C LEU A 107 2.56 16.30 10.25
N ARG A 108 1.33 16.57 9.77
CA ARG A 108 1.05 17.70 8.88
C ARG A 108 1.05 19.02 9.63
N ASP A 109 0.39 19.05 10.79
CA ASP A 109 0.27 20.24 11.64
C ASP A 109 1.63 20.64 12.25
N LEU A 110 2.49 19.67 12.57
CA LEU A 110 3.82 19.90 13.14
C LEU A 110 4.86 20.43 12.14
N SER A 111 4.51 20.65 10.86
CA SER A 111 5.40 21.09 9.79
C SER A 111 6.68 20.24 9.57
N LEU A 112 6.83 19.11 10.28
CA LEU A 112 8.00 18.22 10.22
C LEU A 112 8.27 17.68 8.81
N SER A 113 7.20 17.50 8.03
CA SER A 113 7.29 17.11 6.62
C SER A 113 7.99 18.15 5.74
N SER A 114 8.06 19.42 6.14
CA SER A 114 8.82 20.46 5.43
C SER A 114 10.33 20.37 5.68
N THR A 115 10.73 19.78 6.82
CA THR A 115 12.14 19.66 7.25
C THR A 115 12.77 18.34 6.80
N ILE A 116 11.95 17.33 6.49
CA ILE A 116 12.40 16.01 6.01
C ILE A 116 12.24 15.97 4.48
N PRO A 117 13.33 16.05 3.70
CA PRO A 117 13.25 15.94 2.25
C PRO A 117 12.88 14.50 1.88
N ILE A 118 11.60 14.25 1.57
CA ILE A 118 11.11 12.96 1.07
C ILE A 118 11.51 12.85 -0.41
N PRO A 119 12.43 11.93 -0.79
CA PRO A 119 12.80 11.72 -2.18
C PRO A 119 11.56 11.32 -2.99
N SER A 120 11.33 12.01 -4.12
CA SER A 120 10.17 11.95 -5.03
C SER A 120 8.91 12.76 -4.66
N TYR A 121 8.70 13.18 -3.41
CA TYR A 121 7.51 13.95 -3.02
C TYR A 121 7.67 15.45 -3.32
N TYR A 122 8.84 15.98 -3.03
CA TYR A 122 9.25 17.31 -3.48
C TYR A 122 9.90 17.18 -4.86
N LYS A 123 9.10 17.30 -5.91
CA LYS A 123 9.65 17.65 -7.23
C LYS A 123 10.36 19.00 -7.06
N ASN A 124 11.68 18.97 -6.97
CA ASN A 124 12.59 20.13 -6.87
C ASN A 124 12.54 21.08 -8.08
N ASN A 125 11.45 21.09 -8.85
CA ASN A 125 11.19 22.00 -9.96
C ASN A 125 9.93 22.84 -9.77
N ARG A 126 9.46 23.07 -8.53
CA ARG A 126 8.39 24.05 -8.33
C ARG A 126 8.98 25.46 -8.45
N LYS A 127 8.75 26.04 -9.61
CA LYS A 127 8.80 27.47 -9.88
C LYS A 127 8.14 28.21 -8.68
N LYS A 128 8.92 29.07 -8.02
CA LYS A 128 8.63 29.68 -6.70
C LYS A 128 7.47 30.68 -6.73
N TYR A 129 7.18 31.26 -7.89
CA TYR A 129 6.20 32.34 -8.05
C TYR A 129 4.95 31.86 -8.81
N GLY A 130 3.78 32.22 -8.29
CA GLY A 130 2.48 32.08 -8.94
C GLY A 130 1.86 33.45 -9.29
N ILE A 131 0.72 33.44 -9.99
CA ILE A 131 0.02 34.65 -10.45
C ILE A 131 -1.44 34.61 -10.01
N ARG A 132 -1.92 35.70 -9.39
CA ARG A 132 -3.35 35.92 -9.05
C ARG A 132 -3.92 37.18 -9.67
N ARG A 133 -5.21 37.19 -10.02
CA ARG A 133 -5.89 38.40 -10.52
C ARG A 133 -6.06 39.42 -9.41
N SER A 134 -5.64 40.65 -9.64
CA SER A 134 -5.81 41.75 -8.69
C SER A 134 -7.27 42.22 -8.71
N ARG A 135 -8.00 42.04 -7.59
CA ARG A 135 -9.39 42.51 -7.45
C ARG A 135 -9.50 44.04 -7.26
N THR A 136 -8.42 44.69 -6.81
CA THR A 136 -8.41 46.09 -6.35
C THR A 136 -7.30 46.93 -7.00
N TYR A 137 -7.00 46.68 -8.28
CA TYR A 137 -5.98 47.47 -8.98
C TYR A 137 -6.46 48.91 -9.23
N LYS A 138 -5.91 49.87 -8.48
CA LYS A 138 -6.23 51.32 -8.58
C LYS A 138 -5.30 52.07 -9.55
N GLY A 139 -4.82 51.42 -10.61
CA GLY A 139 -4.06 52.07 -11.69
C GLY A 139 -2.58 52.37 -11.43
N LYS A 140 -2.02 52.18 -10.22
CA LYS A 140 -0.56 52.37 -9.99
C LYS A 140 0.23 51.07 -10.27
N PRO A 141 1.05 50.99 -11.33
CA PRO A 141 1.79 49.78 -11.67
C PRO A 141 2.90 49.52 -10.64
N ARG A 142 2.84 48.36 -9.97
CA ARG A 142 3.91 47.85 -9.10
C ARG A 142 4.81 46.90 -9.87
N ASN A 143 6.01 46.67 -9.36
CA ASN A 143 6.96 45.76 -9.99
C ASN A 143 6.49 44.30 -10.06
N SER A 144 5.53 43.92 -9.22
CA SER A 144 4.90 42.60 -9.18
C SER A 144 3.61 42.50 -10.02
N HIS A 145 3.17 43.61 -10.63
CA HIS A 145 1.94 43.63 -11.43
C HIS A 145 2.23 43.31 -12.90
N VAL A 146 1.54 42.30 -13.41
CA VAL A 146 1.75 41.74 -14.74
C VAL A 146 0.42 41.48 -15.44
N LYS A 147 0.47 41.44 -16.76
CA LYS A 147 -0.65 41.02 -17.60
C LYS A 147 -0.26 39.73 -18.33
N PRO A 148 -0.89 38.59 -18.00
CA PRO A 148 -0.67 37.34 -18.71
C PRO A 148 -1.36 37.39 -20.08
N PHE A 149 -0.73 36.78 -21.08
CA PHE A 149 -1.23 36.67 -22.44
C PHE A 149 -0.98 35.27 -22.99
N LYS A 150 -1.97 34.71 -23.69
CA LYS A 150 -1.84 33.41 -24.35
C LYS A 150 -1.31 33.61 -25.78
N ARG A 151 -0.14 33.05 -26.07
CA ARG A 151 0.43 32.98 -27.42
C ARG A 151 -0.42 32.00 -28.24
N LYS A 152 -1.34 32.51 -29.08
CA LYS A 152 -2.15 31.65 -29.96
C LYS A 152 -1.45 31.39 -31.30
N TYR A 153 -0.63 32.33 -31.80
CA TYR A 153 0.15 32.18 -33.03
C TYR A 153 1.54 32.83 -32.94
N LYS A 154 2.55 32.35 -33.70
CA LYS A 154 3.93 32.89 -33.72
C LYS A 154 4.01 34.36 -34.15
N ASP A 155 3.02 34.86 -34.89
CA ASP A 155 2.95 36.22 -35.44
C ASP A 155 2.01 37.17 -34.67
N ASP A 156 1.57 36.81 -33.46
CA ASP A 156 0.74 37.68 -32.61
C ASP A 156 1.44 38.99 -32.15
N ARG A 157 2.69 39.24 -32.58
CA ARG A 157 3.42 40.51 -32.40
C ARG A 157 2.60 41.73 -32.87
N GLY A 158 1.65 41.55 -33.79
CA GLY A 158 0.79 42.61 -34.32
C GLY A 158 -0.46 42.95 -33.49
N ARG A 159 -0.89 42.12 -32.53
CA ARG A 159 -2.11 42.38 -31.74
C ARG A 159 -1.89 43.32 -30.56
N VAL A 160 -0.65 43.48 -30.09
CA VAL A 160 -0.34 44.28 -28.90
C VAL A 160 0.56 45.45 -29.29
N LYS A 161 -0.03 46.51 -29.86
CA LYS A 161 0.68 47.69 -30.38
C LYS A 161 1.49 48.50 -29.34
N LYS A 162 1.44 48.14 -28.05
CA LYS A 162 2.05 48.86 -26.91
C LYS A 162 2.61 47.95 -25.80
N CYS A 163 2.93 46.67 -26.07
CA CYS A 163 3.40 45.78 -24.99
C CYS A 163 4.86 46.04 -24.59
N LYS A 164 5.12 46.13 -23.28
CA LYS A 164 6.46 46.27 -22.70
C LYS A 164 6.95 44.94 -22.10
N CYS A 165 8.12 44.48 -22.55
CA CYS A 165 8.78 43.29 -22.00
C CYS A 165 8.85 43.36 -20.46
N PHE A 166 8.47 42.29 -19.74
CA PHE A 166 8.53 42.28 -18.27
C PHE A 166 9.95 42.54 -17.74
N ILE A 167 10.97 41.92 -18.35
CA ILE A 167 12.36 41.98 -17.87
C ILE A 167 12.99 43.37 -18.10
N TYR A 168 12.69 44.04 -19.22
CA TYR A 168 13.38 45.27 -19.66
C TYR A 168 12.50 46.51 -19.79
N ARG A 169 11.17 46.37 -19.74
CA ARG A 169 10.19 47.45 -19.91
C ARG A 169 10.26 48.24 -21.21
N LYS A 170 10.88 47.70 -22.26
CA LYS A 170 10.91 48.28 -23.60
C LYS A 170 9.93 47.55 -24.52
N GLU A 171 9.39 48.28 -25.49
CA GLU A 171 8.52 47.74 -26.52
C GLU A 171 9.32 46.96 -27.58
N GLY A 172 8.68 45.97 -28.22
CA GLY A 172 9.22 45.26 -29.38
C GLY A 172 9.45 43.75 -29.19
N HIS A 173 9.45 43.22 -27.96
CA HIS A 173 9.58 41.76 -27.71
C HIS A 173 8.93 41.35 -26.38
N PHE A 174 8.66 40.05 -26.24
CA PHE A 174 8.14 39.46 -25.00
C PHE A 174 9.26 38.95 -24.07
N ALA A 175 8.93 38.66 -22.81
CA ALA A 175 9.91 38.23 -21.81
C ALA A 175 10.63 36.93 -22.23
N LYS A 176 9.91 35.97 -22.84
CA LYS A 176 10.50 34.72 -23.35
C LYS A 176 11.51 34.93 -24.48
N ASP A 177 11.29 35.93 -25.33
CA ASP A 177 12.13 36.21 -26.50
C ASP A 177 13.23 37.26 -26.20
N CYS A 178 13.43 37.57 -24.91
CA CYS A 178 14.38 38.60 -24.54
C CYS A 178 15.83 38.10 -24.56
N LYS A 179 16.63 38.64 -25.48
CA LYS A 179 18.05 38.30 -25.66
C LYS A 179 19.02 39.32 -25.05
N SER A 180 18.52 40.38 -24.43
CA SER A 180 19.38 41.43 -23.90
C SER A 180 20.16 40.92 -22.68
N LYS A 181 21.33 41.52 -22.41
CA LYS A 181 22.14 41.29 -21.21
C LYS A 181 22.01 42.43 -20.18
N GLN A 182 21.37 43.54 -20.56
CA GLN A 182 21.25 44.77 -19.75
C GLN A 182 19.98 44.80 -18.86
N GLY A 183 19.46 43.64 -18.48
CA GLY A 183 18.12 43.50 -17.91
C GLY A 183 18.07 43.67 -16.43
N ASN A 184 16.87 43.90 -15.92
CA ASN A 184 16.67 43.78 -14.49
C ASN A 184 16.81 42.29 -14.11
N ILE A 185 17.99 41.94 -13.56
CA ILE A 185 18.35 40.58 -13.17
C ILE A 185 17.32 39.99 -12.20
N ALA A 186 16.80 40.78 -11.27
CA ALA A 186 15.77 40.33 -10.33
C ALA A 186 14.47 39.93 -11.05
N ARG A 187 14.08 40.63 -12.12
CA ARG A 187 12.91 40.23 -12.93
C ARG A 187 13.17 39.01 -13.80
N SER A 188 14.37 38.88 -14.33
CA SER A 188 14.76 37.68 -15.07
C SER A 188 14.69 36.45 -14.17
N ASP A 189 15.18 36.56 -12.94
CA ASP A 189 15.14 35.48 -11.95
C ASP A 189 13.70 35.15 -11.53
N VAL A 190 12.87 36.17 -11.27
CA VAL A 190 11.43 35.98 -10.99
C VAL A 190 10.73 35.30 -12.16
N TYR A 191 10.98 35.71 -13.41
CA TYR A 191 10.36 35.12 -14.60
C TYR A 191 10.77 33.65 -14.80
N GLN A 192 12.05 33.31 -14.60
CA GLN A 192 12.53 31.92 -14.69
C GLN A 192 11.91 31.02 -13.62
N LYS A 193 11.61 31.58 -12.45
CA LYS A 193 10.97 30.91 -11.31
C LYS A 193 9.45 31.06 -11.31
N LEU A 194 8.82 31.56 -12.37
CA LEU A 194 7.38 31.79 -12.45
C LEU A 194 6.67 30.63 -13.16
N ASP A 195 5.62 30.08 -12.54
CA ASP A 195 4.89 28.93 -13.08
C ASP A 195 3.98 29.24 -14.26
N LEU A 196 4.61 29.54 -15.41
CA LEU A 196 3.93 29.74 -16.69
C LEU A 196 4.13 28.52 -17.59
N ASP A 197 3.04 28.11 -18.25
CA ASP A 197 3.06 27.14 -19.35
C ASP A 197 3.67 27.76 -20.62
N ASP A 198 4.16 26.92 -21.54
CA ASP A 198 4.87 27.34 -22.73
C ASP A 198 4.06 28.21 -23.68
N ASN A 199 2.73 28.10 -23.58
CA ASN A 199 1.75 28.84 -24.37
C ASN A 199 1.41 30.22 -23.78
N TRP A 200 1.94 30.57 -22.61
CA TRP A 200 1.65 31.83 -21.92
C TRP A 200 2.91 32.68 -21.76
N ASP A 201 2.72 34.00 -21.78
CA ASP A 201 3.77 34.99 -21.51
C ASP A 201 3.21 36.12 -20.65
N ILE A 202 4.09 36.94 -20.06
CA ILE A 202 3.70 38.07 -19.21
C ILE A 202 4.32 39.39 -19.68
N VAL A 203 3.52 40.44 -19.57
CA VAL A 203 3.87 41.82 -19.91
C VAL A 203 3.76 42.67 -18.64
N SER A 204 4.56 43.74 -18.53
CA SER A 204 4.38 44.71 -17.44
C SER A 204 3.01 45.38 -17.56
N ALA A 205 2.25 45.46 -16.46
CA ALA A 205 0.97 46.17 -16.46
C ALA A 205 1.17 47.69 -16.63
N ASP A 206 0.31 48.32 -17.44
CA ASP A 206 0.22 49.77 -17.61
C ASP A 206 -1.00 50.36 -16.86
N PHE A 207 -1.20 51.68 -16.95
CA PHE A 207 -2.27 52.39 -16.24
C PHE A 207 -3.68 52.01 -16.70
N ASP A 208 -3.85 51.66 -17.99
CA ASP A 208 -5.16 51.43 -18.62
C ASP A 208 -5.53 49.94 -18.75
N ASP A 209 -4.81 49.04 -18.06
CA ASP A 209 -5.06 47.60 -18.16
C ASP A 209 -6.25 47.15 -17.30
N SER A 210 -7.30 46.65 -17.95
CA SER A 210 -8.51 46.11 -17.31
C SER A 210 -8.30 44.78 -16.56
N SER A 211 -7.19 44.08 -16.83
CA SER A 211 -6.88 42.76 -16.27
C SER A 211 -5.43 42.71 -15.78
N VAL A 212 -5.20 43.17 -14.55
CA VAL A 212 -3.88 43.12 -13.90
C VAL A 212 -3.82 41.97 -12.91
N TYR A 213 -2.68 41.30 -12.90
CA TYR A 213 -2.40 40.19 -12.01
C TYR A 213 -1.17 40.53 -11.15
N SER A 214 -1.16 40.04 -9.91
CA SER A 214 -0.02 40.15 -9.01
C SER A 214 0.74 38.83 -8.97
N MET A 215 2.07 38.88 -8.98
CA MET A 215 2.91 37.71 -8.74
C MET A 215 3.30 37.63 -7.26
N SER A 216 3.15 36.46 -6.64
CA SER A 216 3.59 36.24 -5.25
C SER A 216 4.12 34.81 -5.01
N GLU A 217 4.89 34.62 -3.94
CA GLU A 217 5.47 33.32 -3.57
C GLU A 217 4.44 32.45 -2.84
N GLY A 218 4.37 31.16 -3.19
CA GLY A 218 3.47 30.20 -2.52
C GLY A 218 2.03 30.17 -3.05
N GLU A 219 1.71 30.94 -4.08
CA GLU A 219 0.46 30.77 -4.83
C GLU A 219 0.53 29.47 -5.64
N GLY A 220 -0.29 28.49 -5.25
CA GLY A 220 -0.37 27.17 -5.88
C GLY A 220 -0.78 27.19 -7.35
N ASP A 221 -0.59 26.04 -7.99
CA ASP A 221 -0.76 25.71 -9.42
C ASP A 221 -1.51 26.76 -10.25
N VAL A 222 -0.75 27.51 -11.06
CA VAL A 222 -1.23 28.62 -11.92
C VAL A 222 -2.32 28.15 -12.88
N HIS A 223 -2.36 26.85 -13.21
CA HIS A 223 -3.38 26.24 -14.06
C HIS A 223 -4.80 26.34 -13.47
N GLN A 224 -4.96 26.21 -12.15
CA GLN A 224 -6.27 26.36 -11.52
C GLN A 224 -6.72 27.83 -11.56
N ASN A 225 -5.82 28.77 -11.26
CA ASN A 225 -6.17 30.20 -11.22
C ASN A 225 -6.49 30.80 -12.59
N ILE A 226 -5.90 30.29 -13.69
CA ILE A 226 -6.18 30.75 -15.05
C ILE A 226 -7.40 30.02 -15.65
N SER A 227 -7.54 28.71 -15.45
CA SER A 227 -8.68 27.95 -16.00
C SER A 227 -10.01 28.31 -15.33
N ILE A 228 -10.03 28.58 -14.01
CA ILE A 228 -11.24 28.97 -13.29
C ILE A 228 -11.82 30.29 -13.82
N MET A 229 -10.99 31.20 -14.35
CA MET A 229 -11.44 32.52 -14.79
C MET A 229 -11.87 32.63 -16.26
N VAL A 230 -11.66 31.59 -17.08
CA VAL A 230 -12.17 31.55 -18.46
C VAL A 230 -13.60 31.02 -18.50
N GLN A 231 -14.11 30.45 -17.41
CA GLN A 231 -15.42 29.81 -17.33
C GLN A 231 -16.50 30.61 -16.57
N ASP A 232 -16.19 31.78 -16.01
CA ASP A 232 -17.17 32.58 -15.26
C ASP A 232 -18.05 33.48 -16.15
N THR A 233 -19.10 32.89 -16.71
CA THR A 233 -20.46 33.45 -16.89
C THR A 233 -21.41 32.23 -16.91
N HIS A 234 -22.35 31.95 -15.99
CA HIS A 234 -23.06 32.73 -14.98
C HIS A 234 -23.26 31.89 -13.70
N ILE A 235 -23.49 32.60 -12.60
CA ILE A 235 -23.64 32.20 -11.19
C ILE A 235 -24.98 31.49 -10.92
N GLU A 236 -25.01 30.68 -9.83
CA GLU A 236 -26.10 30.34 -8.87
C GLU A 236 -26.17 28.82 -8.65
N GLU A 237 -26.04 28.21 -7.47
CA GLU A 237 -26.35 28.62 -6.10
C GLU A 237 -25.52 27.81 -5.08
N ALA A 238 -24.95 28.51 -4.10
CA ALA A 238 -24.61 27.96 -2.79
C ALA A 238 -25.42 28.76 -1.78
N ALA A 239 -26.30 28.09 -1.04
CA ALA A 239 -26.96 28.66 0.14
C ALA A 239 -27.44 27.52 1.06
N PHE A 240 -26.73 27.29 2.17
CA PHE A 240 -27.21 27.72 3.49
C PHE A 240 -26.26 27.23 4.60
N MET A 241 -25.93 28.17 5.48
CA MET A 241 -25.30 27.96 6.79
C MET A 241 -26.34 27.54 7.82
N ALA A 242 -25.93 26.78 8.84
CA ALA A 242 -26.25 27.14 10.23
C ALA A 242 -25.33 26.40 11.21
N ILE A 243 -24.71 27.22 12.06
CA ILE A 243 -24.04 26.92 13.32
C ILE A 243 -25.10 26.47 14.33
N GLU A 244 -24.78 25.48 15.17
CA GLU A 244 -25.20 25.48 16.58
C GLU A 244 -24.06 24.90 17.44
N GLU A 245 -23.38 25.82 18.13
CA GLU A 245 -22.66 25.56 19.36
C GLU A 245 -23.68 25.25 20.46
N ILE A 246 -23.40 24.28 21.33
CA ILE A 246 -23.77 24.28 22.74
C ILE A 246 -22.84 23.31 23.49
N ASN A 247 -22.05 23.93 24.37
CA ASN A 247 -21.58 23.52 25.69
C ASN A 247 -20.56 22.38 25.84
N GLU A 248 -19.35 22.83 26.12
CA GLU A 248 -18.43 22.27 27.11
C GLU A 248 -19.18 21.85 28.39
N SER A 249 -19.03 20.58 28.75
CA SER A 249 -19.12 20.14 30.13
C SER A 249 -18.01 19.11 30.36
N ASP A 250 -17.07 19.49 31.21
CA ASP A 250 -16.10 18.63 31.85
C ASP A 250 -16.82 17.46 32.53
N ASP A 251 -16.51 16.24 32.14
CA ASP A 251 -16.73 15.05 32.96
C ASP A 251 -15.54 14.10 32.81
N GLU A 252 -14.69 14.13 33.84
CA GLU A 252 -13.73 13.09 34.14
C GLU A 252 -14.47 11.77 34.37
N GLN A 253 -14.54 10.90 33.36
CA GLN A 253 -14.87 9.49 33.58
C GLN A 253 -13.61 8.63 33.44
N LYS A 254 -13.16 8.17 34.61
CA LYS A 254 -12.35 6.97 34.85
C LYS A 254 -12.58 5.92 33.77
N ILE A 255 -11.51 5.63 33.02
CA ILE A 255 -11.40 4.41 32.23
C ILE A 255 -11.22 3.26 33.22
N GLU A 256 -12.31 2.58 33.56
CA GLU A 256 -12.29 1.30 34.29
C GLU A 256 -11.85 0.18 33.33
N GLU A 257 -10.67 -0.35 33.63
CA GLU A 257 -10.27 -1.76 33.64
C GLU A 257 -10.80 -2.70 32.53
N ASP A 258 -9.87 -2.95 31.60
CA ASP A 258 -9.58 -4.18 30.86
C ASP A 258 -10.34 -5.45 31.34
N TYR A 259 -11.48 -5.73 30.72
CA TYR A 259 -12.07 -7.07 30.73
C TYR A 259 -11.38 -7.92 29.65
N ASP A 260 -10.33 -8.63 30.06
CA ASP A 260 -9.73 -9.74 29.34
C ASP A 260 -10.75 -10.88 29.19
N SER A 261 -11.61 -10.75 28.18
CA SER A 261 -12.53 -11.80 27.78
C SER A 261 -11.73 -12.88 27.06
N HIS A 262 -11.27 -13.87 27.83
CA HIS A 262 -10.73 -15.13 27.33
C HIS A 262 -11.75 -15.83 26.42
N HIS A 263 -11.72 -15.51 25.13
CA HIS A 263 -12.45 -16.21 24.10
C HIS A 263 -11.70 -17.51 23.78
N ALA A 264 -12.13 -18.62 24.38
CA ALA A 264 -11.64 -19.94 24.01
C ALA A 264 -12.16 -20.31 22.61
N PHE A 265 -11.27 -20.39 21.62
CA PHE A 265 -11.59 -20.85 20.27
C PHE A 265 -11.46 -22.38 20.20
N MET A 266 -12.53 -23.08 19.83
CA MET A 266 -12.46 -24.52 19.53
C MET A 266 -12.22 -24.72 18.03
N PHE A 267 -11.11 -25.37 17.69
CA PHE A 267 -10.79 -25.80 16.32
C PHE A 267 -11.40 -27.18 16.06
N HIS A 268 -11.99 -27.38 14.89
CA HIS A 268 -12.43 -28.69 14.42
C HIS A 268 -11.58 -29.13 13.21
N PRO A 269 -10.79 -30.22 13.32
CA PRO A 269 -10.13 -30.85 12.19
C PRO A 269 -11.10 -31.88 11.59
N GLY A 270 -11.98 -31.48 10.67
CA GLY A 270 -12.86 -32.43 10.00
C GLY A 270 -13.64 -31.85 8.81
N PRO A 271 -13.84 -32.62 7.72
CA PRO A 271 -14.49 -32.13 6.51
C PRO A 271 -16.00 -31.94 6.69
N SER A 272 -16.52 -30.91 6.01
CA SER A 272 -17.82 -30.26 6.19
C SER A 272 -19.08 -31.06 5.85
N LYS A 273 -18.98 -32.31 5.36
CA LYS A 273 -20.12 -33.02 4.78
C LYS A 273 -21.05 -33.74 5.76
N LYS A 274 -20.72 -33.88 7.05
CA LYS A 274 -21.53 -34.64 8.03
C LYS A 274 -22.38 -33.79 8.99
N ILE A 275 -22.32 -32.45 8.90
CA ILE A 275 -22.95 -31.56 9.89
C ILE A 275 -24.45 -31.32 9.60
N ALA A 276 -24.92 -31.58 8.38
CA ALA A 276 -26.29 -31.27 7.95
C ALA A 276 -27.35 -32.26 8.48
N ASP A 277 -26.98 -33.50 8.79
CA ASP A 277 -27.96 -34.59 9.01
C ASP A 277 -28.33 -34.82 10.48
N MET A 278 -28.01 -33.86 11.36
CA MET A 278 -27.87 -34.12 12.78
C MET A 278 -28.40 -32.94 13.60
N VAL A 279 -29.74 -32.81 13.66
CA VAL A 279 -30.47 -31.93 14.60
C VAL A 279 -31.67 -32.67 15.20
N GLN A 280 -31.79 -32.78 16.54
CA GLN A 280 -33.10 -32.95 17.18
C GLN A 280 -33.38 -32.13 18.46
N SER A 281 -34.67 -31.75 18.51
CA SER A 281 -35.62 -31.46 19.62
C SER A 281 -35.37 -30.39 20.68
N THR A 282 -34.15 -29.91 20.92
CA THR A 282 -33.94 -28.86 21.95
C THR A 282 -33.12 -27.68 21.45
N GLY A 283 -33.63 -26.95 20.43
CA GLY A 283 -33.35 -25.53 20.18
C GLY A 283 -31.90 -25.03 20.29
N SER A 284 -30.90 -25.88 20.14
CA SER A 284 -29.49 -25.60 20.44
C SER A 284 -28.74 -25.44 19.13
N TRP A 285 -27.90 -24.41 19.05
CA TRP A 285 -27.06 -24.12 17.87
C TRP A 285 -25.88 -25.09 17.69
N LYS A 286 -25.70 -26.05 18.60
CA LYS A 286 -24.55 -26.96 18.62
C LYS A 286 -24.81 -28.20 17.75
N PRO A 287 -23.78 -28.75 17.07
CA PRO A 287 -23.90 -29.95 16.24
C PRO A 287 -24.29 -31.17 17.09
N ASP A 288 -25.11 -32.08 16.56
CA ASP A 288 -25.39 -33.31 17.30
C ASP A 288 -24.10 -34.14 17.47
N LYS A 289 -24.10 -34.95 18.52
CA LYS A 289 -23.09 -35.97 18.75
C LYS A 289 -23.80 -37.22 19.19
N GLU A 290 -23.62 -38.28 18.42
CA GLU A 290 -24.05 -39.60 18.85
C GLU A 290 -23.19 -40.09 20.01
N LEU A 291 -23.81 -40.77 20.97
CA LEU A 291 -23.08 -41.51 21.99
C LEU A 291 -22.27 -42.66 21.36
N PRO A 292 -21.13 -43.06 21.94
CA PRO A 292 -20.41 -44.24 21.48
C PRO A 292 -21.31 -45.47 21.44
N THR A 293 -21.13 -46.37 20.46
CA THR A 293 -22.00 -47.54 20.25
C THR A 293 -22.20 -48.39 21.50
N GLN A 294 -21.15 -48.56 22.30
CA GLN A 294 -21.22 -49.27 23.60
C GLN A 294 -22.07 -48.52 24.63
N SER A 295 -22.03 -47.18 24.62
CA SER A 295 -22.79 -46.33 25.54
C SER A 295 -24.28 -46.26 25.20
N LYS A 296 -24.67 -46.47 23.94
CA LYS A 296 -26.10 -46.46 23.51
C LYS A 296 -26.92 -47.60 24.11
N SER A 297 -26.29 -48.73 24.43
CA SER A 297 -26.97 -49.91 24.99
C SER A 297 -27.06 -49.92 26.52
N TYR A 298 -26.45 -48.96 27.20
CA TYR A 298 -26.45 -48.89 28.66
C TYR A 298 -27.46 -47.88 29.18
N GLU A 299 -28.17 -48.26 30.24
CA GLU A 299 -28.92 -47.31 31.05
C GLU A 299 -27.93 -46.46 31.88
N HIS A 300 -27.82 -45.17 31.54
CA HIS A 300 -26.83 -44.28 32.12
C HIS A 300 -27.19 -43.84 33.55
N ASP A 301 -26.34 -44.21 34.51
CA ASP A 301 -26.40 -43.73 35.89
C ASP A 301 -25.57 -42.44 36.05
N TRP A 302 -26.16 -41.30 35.69
CA TRP A 302 -25.46 -40.01 35.73
C TRP A 302 -25.27 -39.51 37.16
N LYS A 303 -24.01 -39.37 37.58
CA LYS A 303 -23.64 -38.80 38.89
C LYS A 303 -23.08 -37.39 38.73
N GLU A 304 -23.58 -36.47 39.54
CA GLU A 304 -23.15 -35.07 39.58
C GLU A 304 -21.85 -34.90 40.39
N ASN A 305 -20.92 -34.09 39.87
CA ASN A 305 -19.76 -33.58 40.60
C ASN A 305 -18.91 -34.66 41.28
N THR A 306 -18.77 -35.82 40.63
CA THR A 306 -17.91 -36.90 41.11
C THR A 306 -16.46 -36.66 40.70
N VAL A 307 -15.54 -37.04 41.57
CA VAL A 307 -14.10 -37.08 41.28
C VAL A 307 -13.84 -38.26 40.35
N THR A 308 -13.35 -37.96 39.14
CA THR A 308 -13.15 -38.94 38.07
C THR A 308 -11.85 -38.64 37.34
N ASN A 309 -11.18 -39.68 36.83
CA ASN A 309 -9.97 -39.53 36.03
C ASN A 309 -10.27 -38.94 34.64
N TYR A 310 -11.53 -39.02 34.20
CA TYR A 310 -12.00 -38.45 32.94
C TYR A 310 -12.46 -37.01 33.15
N THR A 311 -11.57 -36.07 32.84
CA THR A 311 -11.82 -34.63 33.00
C THR A 311 -12.35 -33.98 31.74
N ILE A 312 -12.32 -34.62 30.57
CA ILE A 312 -12.71 -34.00 29.31
C ILE A 312 -14.19 -34.29 29.01
N CYS A 313 -14.94 -33.25 28.61
CA CYS A 313 -16.32 -33.42 28.18
C CYS A 313 -16.40 -34.14 26.83
N TYR A 314 -17.18 -35.22 26.75
CA TYR A 314 -17.39 -35.97 25.50
C TYR A 314 -17.97 -35.10 24.36
N TYR A 315 -18.93 -34.24 24.70
CA TYR A 315 -19.65 -33.43 23.73
C TYR A 315 -18.85 -32.24 23.19
N CYS A 316 -18.18 -31.46 24.03
CA CYS A 316 -17.45 -30.26 23.57
C CYS A 316 -15.93 -30.40 23.62
N GLY A 317 -15.36 -31.45 24.23
CA GLY A 317 -13.91 -31.59 24.37
C GLY A 317 -13.27 -30.64 25.39
N ILE A 318 -14.05 -29.85 26.11
CA ILE A 318 -13.55 -28.91 27.12
C ILE A 318 -13.23 -29.66 28.42
N LEU A 319 -12.15 -29.27 29.09
CA LEU A 319 -11.81 -29.72 30.45
C LEU A 319 -12.90 -29.30 31.44
N THR A 320 -13.42 -30.27 32.15
CA THR A 320 -14.49 -30.15 33.14
C THR A 320 -13.89 -30.17 34.54
N THR A 321 -14.46 -29.36 35.43
CA THR A 321 -14.10 -29.38 36.85
C THR A 321 -14.99 -30.38 37.59
N ASP A 322 -14.48 -30.91 38.69
CA ASP A 322 -15.24 -31.72 39.65
C ASP A 322 -16.44 -30.98 40.26
N MET A 323 -16.46 -29.66 40.16
CA MET A 323 -17.53 -28.80 40.67
C MET A 323 -18.67 -28.53 39.68
N SER A 324 -18.51 -28.88 38.40
CA SER A 324 -19.51 -28.58 37.35
C SER A 324 -19.54 -29.62 36.21
N ARG A 325 -19.76 -30.90 36.55
CA ARG A 325 -19.85 -31.99 35.57
C ARG A 325 -20.84 -33.10 35.93
N LEU A 326 -21.29 -33.81 34.90
CA LEU A 326 -21.90 -35.13 35.01
C LEU A 326 -20.91 -36.19 34.58
N ASN A 327 -20.85 -37.28 35.32
CA ASN A 327 -20.14 -38.47 34.90
C ASN A 327 -21.00 -39.72 35.10
N CYS A 328 -21.04 -40.59 34.08
CA CYS A 328 -21.62 -41.92 34.22
C CYS A 328 -20.51 -42.92 34.55
N PRO A 329 -20.44 -43.50 35.77
CA PRO A 329 -19.38 -44.43 36.14
C PRO A 329 -19.46 -45.75 35.36
N LYS A 330 -20.66 -46.14 34.87
CA LYS A 330 -20.85 -47.35 34.05
C LYS A 330 -20.25 -47.21 32.65
N CYS A 331 -20.42 -46.03 32.03
CA CYS A 331 -20.00 -45.79 30.65
C CYS A 331 -18.74 -44.90 30.54
N GLN A 332 -18.23 -44.42 31.68
CA GLN A 332 -17.10 -43.49 31.80
C GLN A 332 -17.24 -42.20 30.97
N LEU A 333 -18.48 -41.81 30.68
CA LEU A 333 -18.80 -40.61 29.93
C LEU A 333 -18.85 -39.40 30.86
N THR A 334 -17.96 -38.44 30.63
CA THR A 334 -17.96 -37.15 31.33
C THR A 334 -18.57 -36.06 30.44
N THR A 335 -19.43 -35.23 31.01
CA THR A 335 -20.10 -34.13 30.34
C THR A 335 -20.06 -32.85 31.18
N CYS A 336 -19.69 -31.71 30.58
CA CYS A 336 -19.69 -30.42 31.28
C CYS A 336 -21.12 -29.94 31.56
N ALA A 337 -21.32 -29.06 32.54
CA ALA A 337 -22.63 -28.53 32.89
C ALA A 337 -23.44 -27.96 31.70
N LEU A 338 -22.76 -27.30 30.75
CA LEU A 338 -23.41 -26.75 29.55
C LEU A 338 -23.90 -27.84 28.59
N CYS A 339 -23.08 -28.86 28.37
CA CYS A 339 -23.44 -29.97 27.48
C CYS A 339 -24.43 -30.92 28.14
N ALA A 340 -24.43 -31.04 29.46
CA ALA A 340 -25.41 -31.80 30.22
C ALA A 340 -26.82 -31.22 30.00
N LYS A 341 -26.96 -29.89 30.09
CA LYS A 341 -28.22 -29.22 29.84
C LYS A 341 -28.67 -29.36 28.38
N ASN A 342 -27.75 -29.14 27.44
CA ASN A 342 -28.11 -29.05 26.02
C ASN A 342 -28.31 -30.40 25.34
N TYR A 343 -27.48 -31.42 25.66
CA TYR A 343 -27.53 -32.73 25.01
C TYR A 343 -28.26 -33.78 25.84
N LEU A 344 -28.24 -33.67 27.17
CA LEU A 344 -28.85 -34.66 28.06
C LEU A 344 -30.12 -34.14 28.77
N GLY A 345 -30.48 -32.86 28.59
CA GLY A 345 -31.60 -32.23 29.29
C GLY A 345 -31.42 -32.13 30.81
N LYS A 346 -30.22 -32.41 31.33
CA LYS A 346 -29.93 -32.47 32.77
C LYS A 346 -29.25 -31.19 33.25
N THR A 347 -29.82 -30.56 34.26
CA THR A 347 -29.22 -29.36 34.88
C THR A 347 -28.25 -29.80 35.96
N VAL A 348 -26.98 -29.38 35.85
CA VAL A 348 -25.94 -29.69 36.85
C VAL A 348 -25.88 -28.57 37.88
N ASN A 349 -25.99 -28.91 39.16
CA ASN A 349 -25.81 -27.94 40.23
C ASN A 349 -24.31 -27.65 40.39
N VAL A 350 -23.89 -26.46 39.98
CA VAL A 350 -22.50 -26.01 40.16
C VAL A 350 -22.26 -25.77 41.64
N LYS A 351 -21.41 -26.60 42.26
CA LYS A 351 -20.95 -26.32 43.62
C LYS A 351 -20.08 -25.06 43.55
N ARG A 352 -20.57 -23.94 44.08
CA ARG A 352 -19.70 -22.77 44.30
C ARG A 352 -18.63 -23.21 45.30
N LYS A 353 -17.36 -22.91 45.03
CA LYS A 353 -16.39 -22.84 46.14
C LYS A 353 -17.04 -21.93 47.17
N GLN A 354 -17.23 -22.43 48.41
CA GLN A 354 -17.50 -21.52 49.51
C GLN A 354 -16.41 -20.47 49.40
N GLN A 355 -16.78 -19.23 49.11
CA GLN A 355 -15.87 -18.12 49.33
C GLN A 355 -15.45 -18.33 50.78
N HIS A 356 -14.19 -18.67 51.01
CA HIS A 356 -13.64 -18.52 52.33
C HIS A 356 -13.96 -17.08 52.68
N LYS A 357 -14.89 -16.86 53.64
CA LYS A 357 -14.83 -15.66 54.45
C LYS A 357 -13.35 -15.52 54.78
N PRO A 358 -12.70 -14.38 54.46
CA PRO A 358 -11.30 -14.22 54.79
C PRO A 358 -11.19 -14.61 56.26
N LYS A 359 -10.48 -15.72 56.51
CA LYS A 359 -10.04 -16.02 57.87
C LYS A 359 -9.30 -14.76 58.26
N VAL A 360 -9.82 -14.09 59.29
CA VAL A 360 -9.22 -12.96 60.00
C VAL A 360 -7.77 -12.84 59.60
N GLU A 361 -7.45 -11.74 58.91
CA GLU A 361 -6.09 -11.38 58.52
C GLU A 361 -5.15 -11.83 59.64
N LYS A 362 -4.33 -12.84 59.34
CA LYS A 362 -3.11 -12.97 60.11
C LYS A 362 -2.38 -11.69 59.77
N ASP A 363 -2.34 -10.76 60.72
CA ASP A 363 -1.47 -9.61 60.64
C ASP A 363 -0.08 -10.14 60.29
N PHE A 364 0.31 -10.00 59.02
CA PHE A 364 1.69 -10.21 58.63
C PHE A 364 2.48 -9.24 59.50
N SER A 365 3.45 -9.77 60.25
CA SER A 365 4.33 -8.94 61.06
C SER A 365 4.82 -7.79 60.18
N SER A 366 4.68 -6.54 60.65
CA SER A 366 5.06 -5.32 59.91
C SER A 366 6.45 -5.44 59.25
N ASN A 367 7.34 -6.22 59.84
CA ASN A 367 8.67 -6.52 59.33
C ASN A 367 8.69 -7.39 58.05
N GLU A 368 7.81 -8.38 57.92
CA GLU A 368 7.74 -9.25 56.73
C GLU A 368 7.20 -8.48 55.51
N VAL A 369 6.19 -7.63 55.73
CA VAL A 369 5.65 -6.75 54.68
C VAL A 369 6.69 -5.71 54.26
N ARG A 370 7.49 -5.19 55.20
CA ARG A 370 8.60 -4.27 54.88
C ARG A 370 9.66 -4.95 54.02
N LEU A 371 10.08 -6.17 54.39
CA LEU A 371 11.07 -6.93 53.64
C LEU A 371 10.61 -7.23 52.20
N LEU A 372 9.33 -7.59 52.02
CA LEU A 372 8.77 -7.83 50.69
C LEU A 372 8.72 -6.56 49.84
N LYS A 373 8.42 -5.40 50.44
CA LYS A 373 8.44 -4.11 49.73
C LYS A 373 9.85 -3.71 49.30
N GLU A 374 10.84 -3.92 50.15
CA GLU A 374 12.25 -3.68 49.82
C GLU A 374 12.71 -4.59 48.67
N LEU A 375 12.38 -5.89 48.74
CA LEU A 375 12.69 -6.84 47.67
C LEU A 375 12.00 -6.47 46.34
N LEU A 376 10.74 -6.04 46.39
CA LEU A 376 10.01 -5.60 45.21
C LEU A 376 10.66 -4.35 44.58
N LYS A 377 11.11 -3.41 45.42
CA LYS A 377 11.80 -2.20 44.97
C LYS A 377 13.13 -2.56 44.29
N GLU A 378 13.94 -3.42 44.91
CA GLU A 378 15.20 -3.89 44.35
C GLU A 378 14.99 -4.59 42.99
N LYS A 379 13.97 -5.48 42.89
CA LYS A 379 13.64 -6.15 41.63
C LYS A 379 13.15 -5.18 40.56
N THR A 380 12.40 -4.16 40.95
CA THR A 380 11.93 -3.13 40.02
C THR A 380 13.09 -2.30 39.48
N GLU A 381 14.04 -1.91 40.34
CA GLU A 381 15.27 -1.21 39.96
C GLU A 381 16.12 -2.08 39.02
N GLN A 382 16.25 -3.39 39.31
CA GLN A 382 16.97 -4.33 38.46
C GLN A 382 16.35 -4.43 37.05
N VAL A 383 15.02 -4.53 36.96
CA VAL A 383 14.32 -4.57 35.66
C VAL A 383 14.46 -3.24 34.92
N GLN A 384 14.35 -2.11 35.61
CA GLN A 384 14.55 -0.79 34.98
C GLN A 384 15.97 -0.63 34.43
N GLN A 385 16.99 -1.15 35.12
CA GLN A 385 18.36 -1.12 34.64
C GLN A 385 18.54 -1.99 33.40
N MET A 386 17.98 -3.22 33.40
CA MET A 386 18.02 -4.09 32.22
C MET A 386 17.38 -3.44 30.99
N ILE A 387 16.26 -2.73 31.15
CA ILE A 387 15.59 -2.01 30.06
C ILE A 387 16.51 -0.90 29.51
N LYS A 388 17.21 -0.16 30.37
CA LYS A 388 18.16 0.88 29.95
C LYS A 388 19.34 0.29 29.19
N ASP A 389 19.90 -0.82 29.68
CA ASP A 389 21.04 -1.48 29.05
C ASP A 389 20.65 -2.04 27.67
N GLN A 390 19.47 -2.66 27.56
CA GLN A 390 18.94 -3.16 26.29
C GLN A 390 18.66 -2.02 25.29
N ALA A 391 18.13 -0.89 25.76
CA ALA A 391 17.94 0.28 24.93
C ALA A 391 19.27 0.83 24.42
N LYS A 392 20.30 0.89 25.28
CA LYS A 392 21.65 1.31 24.90
C LYS A 392 22.26 0.41 23.83
N GLU A 393 22.22 -0.90 24.02
CA GLU A 393 22.72 -1.89 23.05
C GLU A 393 22.02 -1.75 21.69
N TYR A 394 20.70 -1.52 21.70
CA TYR A 394 19.93 -1.28 20.47
C TYR A 394 20.41 -0.03 19.70
N TYR A 395 20.65 1.08 20.40
CA TYR A 395 21.12 2.31 19.76
C TYR A 395 22.57 2.19 19.26
N GLU A 396 23.45 1.56 20.03
CA GLU A 396 24.83 1.29 19.63
C GLU A 396 24.88 0.37 18.40
N GLY A 397 24.08 -0.69 18.37
CA GLY A 397 23.94 -1.56 17.22
C GLY A 397 23.42 -0.83 15.97
N LYS A 398 22.46 0.09 16.15
CA LYS A 398 21.93 0.91 15.04
C LYS A 398 22.97 1.86 14.47
N ILE A 399 23.83 2.46 15.31
CA ILE A 399 24.94 3.31 14.86
C ILE A 399 25.96 2.48 14.07
N ALA A 400 26.37 1.31 14.59
CA ALA A 400 27.33 0.43 13.92
C ALA A 400 26.84 -0.05 12.54
N ILE A 401 25.54 -0.33 12.38
CA ILE A 401 24.96 -0.68 11.08
C ILE A 401 25.05 0.51 10.11
N LYS A 402 24.78 1.73 10.60
CA LYS A 402 24.84 2.95 9.76
C LYS A 402 26.27 3.24 9.30
N GLU A 403 27.25 3.13 10.18
CA GLU A 403 28.67 3.29 9.84
C GLU A 403 29.13 2.26 8.80
N LYS A 404 28.70 1.00 8.94
CA LYS A 404 28.98 -0.03 7.92
C LYS A 404 28.34 0.33 6.58
N GLU A 405 27.09 0.78 6.57
CA GLU A 405 26.42 1.17 5.31
C GLU A 405 27.16 2.32 4.63
N GLU A 406 27.59 3.35 5.38
CA GLU A 406 28.39 4.46 4.84
C GLU A 406 29.74 3.97 4.25
N LEU A 407 30.38 3.00 4.90
CA LEU A 407 31.58 2.34 4.37
C LEU A 407 31.29 1.56 3.08
N TRP A 408 30.21 0.77 3.03
CA TRP A 408 29.82 0.04 1.82
C TRP A 408 29.48 0.99 0.66
N GLN A 409 28.85 2.13 0.93
CA GLN A 409 28.54 3.13 -0.09
C GLN A 409 29.79 3.80 -0.66
N THR A 410 30.79 4.07 0.19
CA THR A 410 32.07 4.64 -0.28
C THR A 410 32.88 3.64 -1.10
N GLU A 411 32.99 2.38 -0.65
CA GLU A 411 33.65 1.31 -1.40
C GLU A 411 32.97 1.05 -2.75
N ARG A 412 31.63 1.01 -2.77
CA ARG A 412 30.85 0.90 -4.00
C ARG A 412 31.09 2.07 -4.95
N SER A 413 31.18 3.29 -4.44
CA SER A 413 31.44 4.49 -5.25
C SER A 413 32.82 4.44 -5.90
N LEU A 414 33.84 3.93 -5.18
CA LEU A 414 35.17 3.70 -5.73
C LEU A 414 35.14 2.66 -6.85
N LEU A 415 34.50 1.51 -6.64
CA LEU A 415 34.37 0.47 -7.65
C LEU A 415 33.65 0.95 -8.92
N VAL A 416 32.59 1.75 -8.77
CA VAL A 416 31.86 2.33 -9.92
C VAL A 416 32.77 3.28 -10.72
N ARG A 417 33.61 4.07 -10.05
CA ARG A 417 34.58 4.94 -10.72
C ARG A 417 35.62 4.13 -11.49
N ASP A 418 36.20 3.11 -10.86
CA ASP A 418 37.23 2.26 -11.48
C ASP A 418 36.66 1.52 -12.71
N LEU A 419 35.43 1.00 -12.61
CA LEU A 419 34.72 0.40 -13.76
C LEU A 419 34.47 1.41 -14.87
N THR A 420 34.09 2.64 -14.53
CA THR A 420 33.86 3.71 -15.51
C THR A 420 35.14 4.06 -16.25
N ASP A 421 36.27 4.13 -15.55
CA ASP A 421 37.57 4.42 -16.16
C ASP A 421 38.06 3.26 -17.02
N ALA A 422 37.85 2.01 -16.59
CA ALA A 422 38.12 0.83 -17.43
C ALA A 422 37.29 0.83 -18.72
N LEU A 423 36.01 1.23 -18.66
CA LEU A 423 35.16 1.37 -19.86
C LEU A 423 35.69 2.42 -20.83
N LYS A 424 36.17 3.57 -20.33
CA LYS A 424 36.81 4.60 -21.19
C LYS A 424 38.05 4.05 -21.89
N ILE A 425 38.86 3.26 -21.18
CA ILE A 425 40.05 2.62 -21.77
C ILE A 425 39.64 1.65 -22.88
N ILE A 426 38.62 0.82 -22.64
CA ILE A 426 38.10 -0.12 -23.65
C ILE A 426 37.60 0.63 -24.90
N ASP A 427 36.87 1.73 -24.72
CA ASP A 427 36.38 2.53 -25.85
C ASP A 427 37.53 3.17 -26.64
N HIS A 428 38.55 3.67 -25.96
CA HIS A 428 39.76 4.17 -26.63
C HIS A 428 40.47 3.07 -27.43
N LEU A 429 40.62 1.87 -26.86
CA LEU A 429 41.24 0.73 -27.54
C LEU A 429 40.45 0.31 -28.79
N LYS A 430 39.11 0.32 -28.74
CA LYS A 430 38.27 0.04 -29.91
C LYS A 430 38.49 1.05 -31.03
N VAL A 431 38.60 2.34 -30.70
CA VAL A 431 38.86 3.40 -31.69
C VAL A 431 40.21 3.19 -32.38
N GLU A 432 41.26 2.89 -31.61
CA GLU A 432 42.59 2.61 -32.17
C GLU A 432 42.62 1.31 -32.98
N GLN A 433 41.88 0.27 -32.58
CA GLN A 433 41.74 -0.95 -33.37
C GLN A 433 41.15 -0.66 -34.76
N ILE A 434 40.05 0.09 -34.83
CA ILE A 434 39.42 0.50 -36.09
C ILE A 434 40.39 1.31 -36.96
N ARG A 435 41.20 2.17 -36.35
CA ARG A 435 42.21 2.97 -37.05
C ARG A 435 43.30 2.09 -37.67
N LEU A 436 43.79 1.10 -36.93
CA LEU A 436 44.80 0.16 -37.40
C LEU A 436 44.25 -0.74 -38.52
N GLU A 437 43.00 -1.20 -38.42
CA GLU A 437 42.33 -1.97 -39.48
C GLU A 437 42.24 -1.17 -40.77
N LYS A 438 41.78 0.10 -40.71
CA LYS A 438 41.74 0.98 -41.90
C LYS A 438 43.12 1.18 -42.54
N LYS A 439 44.18 1.26 -41.73
CA LYS A 439 45.56 1.38 -42.24
C LYS A 439 45.99 0.10 -42.95
N LYS A 440 45.72 -1.07 -42.36
CA LYS A 440 45.98 -2.38 -42.98
C LYS A 440 45.24 -2.53 -44.31
N ASP A 441 43.96 -2.19 -44.36
CA ASP A 441 43.17 -2.24 -45.59
C ASP A 441 43.73 -1.33 -46.68
N GLY A 442 44.21 -0.15 -46.29
CA GLY A 442 44.89 0.78 -47.20
C GLY A 442 46.19 0.21 -47.77
N GLU A 443 47.02 -0.43 -46.94
CA GLU A 443 48.26 -1.09 -47.38
C GLU A 443 47.97 -2.31 -48.28
N ILE A 444 46.98 -3.13 -47.93
CA ILE A 444 46.53 -4.26 -48.76
C ILE A 444 46.07 -3.78 -50.14
N LYS A 445 45.30 -2.68 -50.21
CA LYS A 445 44.89 -2.09 -51.49
C LYS A 445 46.08 -1.64 -52.34
N LYS A 446 47.08 -0.99 -51.73
CA LYS A 446 48.31 -0.58 -52.43
C LYS A 446 49.09 -1.77 -52.98
N LEU A 447 49.28 -2.82 -52.17
CA LEU A 447 49.99 -4.04 -52.59
C LEU A 447 49.23 -4.76 -53.72
N LYS A 448 47.90 -4.83 -53.64
CA LYS A 448 47.07 -5.39 -54.73
C LYS A 448 47.22 -4.60 -56.03
N ALA A 449 47.23 -3.27 -55.98
CA ALA A 449 47.43 -2.43 -57.16
C ALA A 449 48.82 -2.64 -57.78
N GLN A 450 49.88 -2.70 -56.97
CA GLN A 450 51.24 -2.99 -57.45
C GLN A 450 51.36 -4.38 -58.08
N LEU A 451 50.70 -5.39 -57.50
CA LEU A 451 50.65 -6.74 -58.07
C LEU A 451 49.90 -6.76 -59.41
N GLN A 452 48.80 -6.03 -59.52
CA GLN A 452 48.04 -5.93 -60.77
C GLN A 452 48.86 -5.26 -61.86
N GLU A 453 49.52 -4.13 -61.55
CA GLU A 453 50.38 -3.42 -62.51
C GLU A 453 51.55 -4.28 -63.00
N LYS A 454 52.15 -5.10 -62.13
CA LYS A 454 53.17 -6.08 -62.54
C LYS A 454 52.59 -7.14 -63.47
N ARG A 455 51.40 -7.64 -63.16
CA ARG A 455 50.71 -8.65 -63.98
C ARG A 455 50.39 -8.10 -65.37
N ASP A 456 49.89 -6.86 -65.43
CA ASP A 456 49.54 -6.19 -66.69
C ASP A 456 50.80 -5.99 -67.57
N LYS A 457 51.94 -5.58 -66.97
CA LYS A 457 53.24 -5.48 -67.66
C LYS A 457 53.76 -6.83 -68.14
N GLU A 458 53.60 -7.91 -67.37
CA GLU A 458 53.99 -9.26 -67.79
C GLU A 458 53.16 -9.74 -68.99
N THR A 459 51.85 -9.47 -69.01
CA THR A 459 50.99 -9.78 -70.16
C THR A 459 51.32 -8.96 -71.40
N GLU A 460 51.73 -7.70 -71.25
CA GLU A 460 52.16 -6.84 -72.38
C GLU A 460 53.50 -7.30 -72.99
N VAL A 461 54.41 -7.80 -72.15
CA VAL A 461 55.67 -8.43 -72.60
C VAL A 461 55.43 -9.77 -73.29
N GLN A 462 54.43 -10.55 -72.87
CA GLN A 462 54.03 -11.78 -73.56
C GLN A 462 53.42 -11.51 -74.94
N PHE A 463 52.55 -10.49 -75.08
CA PHE A 463 51.96 -10.12 -76.36
C PHE A 463 52.95 -9.54 -77.38
N SER A 464 54.07 -8.96 -76.92
CA SER A 464 55.12 -8.41 -77.77
C SER A 464 56.09 -9.46 -78.32
N ARG A 465 56.01 -10.72 -77.85
CA ARG A 465 56.92 -11.82 -78.20
C ARG A 465 56.28 -12.93 -79.04
N GLU A 466 54.97 -12.88 -79.29
CA GLU A 466 54.28 -13.76 -80.21
C GLU A 466 54.02 -13.05 -81.54
N GLU A 467 55.02 -13.01 -82.43
CA GLU A 467 54.76 -13.04 -83.86
C GLU A 467 54.09 -14.39 -84.18
N PHE A 468 52.76 -14.39 -84.28
CA PHE A 468 52.04 -15.57 -84.75
C PHE A 468 52.28 -15.78 -86.25
N PRO A 469 52.79 -16.95 -86.70
CA PRO A 469 52.77 -17.33 -88.10
C PRO A 469 51.33 -17.69 -88.55
N PRO A 470 51.01 -17.58 -89.85
CA PRO A 470 49.66 -17.78 -90.36
C PRO A 470 49.42 -19.26 -90.68
N LEU A 471 48.51 -19.91 -89.96
CA LEU A 471 47.93 -21.21 -90.31
C LEU A 471 46.55 -21.23 -89.66
N GLY A 472 45.43 -21.60 -90.29
CA GLY A 472 45.18 -22.32 -91.53
C GLY A 472 43.80 -22.98 -91.32
N ASP A 473 42.96 -22.99 -92.36
CA ASP A 473 41.62 -23.56 -92.29
C ASP A 473 41.64 -25.05 -91.85
N SER A 474 40.93 -25.39 -90.76
CA SER A 474 40.08 -26.60 -90.69
C SER A 474 39.38 -26.75 -89.33
N GLN A 475 38.05 -26.72 -89.42
CA GLN A 475 37.03 -27.52 -88.73
C GLN A 475 37.46 -28.37 -87.50
N ILE A 476 36.76 -28.20 -86.38
CA ILE A 476 35.70 -29.12 -85.92
C ILE A 476 35.16 -28.60 -84.56
N ALA A 477 33.84 -28.45 -84.52
CA ALA A 477 33.06 -28.12 -83.34
C ALA A 477 33.06 -29.27 -82.31
N ARG A 478 33.05 -28.92 -81.02
CA ARG A 478 32.21 -29.57 -79.98
C ARG A 478 32.08 -28.66 -78.74
N PRO A 479 30.87 -28.46 -78.21
CA PRO A 479 30.63 -27.66 -77.02
C PRO A 479 30.82 -28.53 -75.77
N PHE A 480 31.41 -27.99 -74.71
CA PHE A 480 31.40 -28.61 -73.40
C PHE A 480 31.08 -27.58 -72.31
N MET A 481 30.29 -28.05 -71.35
CA MET A 481 29.28 -27.30 -70.61
C MET A 481 29.81 -26.41 -69.49
N GLU A 482 29.02 -25.37 -69.20
CA GLU A 482 28.99 -24.62 -67.96
C GLU A 482 28.89 -25.56 -66.75
N ALA A 483 29.72 -25.31 -65.74
CA ALA A 483 29.50 -25.78 -64.39
C ALA A 483 29.52 -24.57 -63.46
N GLU A 484 28.32 -24.09 -63.12
CA GLU A 484 28.08 -23.26 -61.96
C GLU A 484 28.54 -24.01 -60.71
N ALA A 485 29.54 -23.48 -60.02
CA ALA A 485 29.85 -23.87 -58.65
C ALA A 485 29.24 -22.84 -57.70
N HIS A 486 28.03 -23.16 -57.24
CA HIS A 486 27.53 -22.70 -55.95
C HIS A 486 28.32 -23.34 -54.80
N TYR A 487 28.20 -22.68 -53.64
CA TYR A 487 28.43 -23.12 -52.25
C TYR A 487 29.69 -22.59 -51.56
N PRO A 488 29.68 -22.47 -50.21
CA PRO A 488 28.57 -22.27 -49.26
C PRO A 488 28.61 -20.92 -48.53
#